data_AF-A0A6L5FDD9-F1
#
_entry.id   AF-A0A6L5FDD9-F1
#
_cell.length_a   1.000
_cell.length_b   1.000
_cell.length_c   1.000
_cell.angle_alpha   90.00
_cell.angle_beta   90.00
_cell.angle_gamma   90.00
#
_symmetry.space_group_name_H-M   'P 1'
#
loop_
_entity.id
_entity.type
_entity.pdbx_description
1 polymer ?
#
loop_
_entity_poly.entity_id
_entity_poly.type
_entity_poly.pdbx_seq_one_letter_code
_entity_poly.pdbx_strand_id
1 'polypeptide(L)'
;IQFPLSTMPGEFVDHVYAGPMERETQHFLDAVAYDRPVMVDPRLARLTMEVYLAADLSAERNQVVELPLDRSELSPELAGSVTG
;
A
#
# COMPACT_ATOMS: atom_id res chain seq x y z
N ILE A 1 -5.97 34.44 2.63
CA ILE A 1 -5.22 33.29 3.19
C ILE A 1 -4.91 32.39 2.01
N GLN A 2 -3.63 32.27 1.63
CA GLN A 2 -3.20 31.41 0.54
C GLN A 2 -2.77 30.09 1.18
N PHE A 3 -3.47 29.01 0.87
CA PHE A 3 -3.05 27.68 1.32
C PHE A 3 -1.81 27.29 0.49
N PRO A 4 -0.74 26.77 1.11
CA PRO A 4 0.37 26.24 0.35
C PRO A 4 -0.15 25.14 -0.57
N LEU A 5 0.24 25.18 -1.85
CA LEU A 5 -0.03 24.09 -2.78
C LEU A 5 0.61 22.83 -2.21
N SER A 6 -0.18 21.76 -2.11
CA SER A 6 0.32 20.46 -1.67
C SER A 6 1.35 19.98 -2.69
N THR A 7 2.63 20.07 -2.34
CA THR A 7 3.72 19.44 -3.08
C THR A 7 3.42 17.94 -3.18
N MET A 8 3.52 17.36 -4.37
CA MET A 8 3.41 15.91 -4.50
C MET A 8 4.63 15.26 -3.82
N PRO A 9 4.44 14.19 -3.03
CA PRO A 9 5.57 13.35 -2.63
C PRO A 9 6.33 12.93 -3.90
N GLY A 10 7.62 13.23 -3.97
CA GLY A 10 8.43 13.04 -5.18
C GLY A 10 8.86 14.34 -5.89
N GLU A 11 8.27 15.48 -5.55
CA GLU A 11 8.75 16.79 -6.01
C GLU A 11 10.02 17.17 -5.24
N PHE A 12 11.02 17.75 -5.91
CA PHE A 12 12.23 18.24 -5.26
C PHE A 12 11.91 19.44 -4.36
N VAL A 13 11.79 19.21 -3.06
CA VAL A 13 11.74 20.27 -2.05
C VAL A 13 13.08 20.27 -1.31
N ASP A 14 13.91 21.26 -1.63
CA ASP A 14 15.25 21.46 -1.07
C ASP A 14 16.15 20.19 -1.14
N HIS A 15 16.49 19.61 0.02
CA HIS A 15 17.45 18.52 0.21
C HIS A 15 16.78 17.18 0.56
N VAL A 16 15.44 17.15 0.58
CA VAL A 16 14.68 15.93 0.89
C VAL A 16 14.24 15.32 -0.43
N TYR A 17 14.97 14.27 -0.85
CA TYR A 17 14.54 13.38 -1.93
C TYR A 17 13.39 12.51 -1.40
N ALA A 18 12.18 13.05 -1.43
CA ALA A 18 10.98 12.21 -1.42
C ALA A 18 11.08 11.34 -2.68
N GLY A 19 11.09 10.01 -2.54
CA GLY A 19 11.41 9.07 -3.61
C GLY A 19 10.45 9.11 -4.82
N PRO A 20 10.45 8.09 -5.70
CA PRO A 20 9.84 8.12 -7.03
C PRO A 20 8.29 8.11 -7.07
N MET A 21 7.61 8.64 -6.05
CA MET A 21 6.14 8.70 -5.97
C MET A 21 5.50 9.45 -7.15
N GLU A 22 6.15 10.50 -7.67
CA GLU A 22 5.70 11.20 -8.89
C GLU A 22 5.62 10.22 -10.10
N ARG A 23 6.69 9.45 -10.33
CA ARG A 23 6.79 8.53 -11.47
C ARG A 23 5.84 7.34 -11.32
N GLU A 24 5.67 6.83 -10.10
CA GLU A 24 4.71 5.78 -9.79
C GLU A 24 3.27 6.25 -10.04
N THR A 25 2.94 7.48 -9.62
CA THR A 25 1.62 8.08 -9.81
C THR A 25 1.31 8.27 -11.29
N GLN A 26 2.26 8.81 -12.06
CA GLN A 26 2.12 8.95 -13.51
C GLN A 26 1.92 7.60 -14.19
N HIS A 27 2.71 6.59 -13.83
CA HIS A 27 2.57 5.23 -14.37
C HIS A 27 1.19 4.64 -14.07
N PHE A 28 0.69 4.81 -12.84
CA PHE A 28 -0.65 4.35 -12.47
C PHE A 28 -1.74 5.01 -13.32
N LEU A 29 -1.68 6.33 -13.51
CA LEU A 29 -2.63 7.05 -14.36
C LEU A 29 -2.57 6.57 -15.81
N ASP A 30 -1.37 6.37 -16.35
CA ASP A 30 -1.17 5.85 -17.71
C ASP A 30 -1.69 4.42 -17.87
N ALA A 31 -1.51 3.56 -16.86
CA ALA A 31 -2.04 2.21 -16.85
C ALA A 31 -3.58 2.21 -16.88
N VAL A 32 -4.21 3.08 -16.10
CA VAL A 32 -5.68 3.20 -16.05
C VAL A 32 -6.25 3.84 -17.32
N ALA A 33 -5.63 4.90 -17.83
CA ALA A 33 -6.15 5.68 -18.96
C ALA A 33 -5.93 5.01 -20.31
N TYR A 34 -4.81 4.28 -20.47
CA TYR A 34 -4.38 3.72 -21.76
C TYR A 34 -4.26 2.19 -21.75
N ASP A 35 -4.76 1.53 -20.71
CA ASP A 35 -4.70 0.06 -20.54
C ASP A 35 -3.27 -0.49 -20.66
N ARG A 36 -2.31 0.27 -20.12
CA ARG A 36 -0.90 -0.15 -20.09
C ARG A 36 -0.68 -1.19 -18.99
N PRO A 37 0.34 -2.06 -19.13
CA PRO A 37 0.70 -3.00 -18.08
C PRO A 37 0.95 -2.31 -16.73
N VAL A 38 0.31 -2.83 -15.69
CA VAL A 38 0.52 -2.38 -14.31
C VAL A 38 1.95 -2.66 -13.86
N MET A 39 2.51 -1.76 -13.05
CA MET A 39 3.89 -1.89 -12.56
C MET A 39 4.06 -3.06 -11.58
N VAL A 40 3.02 -3.38 -10.81
CA VAL A 40 3.04 -4.43 -9.78
C VAL A 40 1.90 -5.41 -10.01
N ASP A 41 2.20 -6.71 -9.95
CA ASP A 41 1.18 -7.77 -9.99
C ASP A 41 0.24 -7.66 -8.77
N PRO A 42 -1.08 -7.66 -8.95
CA PRO A 42 -2.04 -7.54 -7.84
C PRO A 42 -1.86 -8.58 -6.72
N ARG A 43 -1.32 -9.77 -7.02
CA ARG A 43 -1.03 -10.80 -6.02
C ARG A 43 0.09 -10.38 -5.08
N LEU A 44 1.11 -9.70 -5.61
CA LEU A 44 2.23 -9.21 -4.80
C LEU A 44 1.77 -8.08 -3.87
N ALA A 45 0.92 -7.17 -4.35
CA ALA A 45 0.35 -6.12 -3.51
C ALA A 45 -0.45 -6.71 -2.32
N ARG A 46 -1.24 -7.76 -2.55
CA ARG A 46 -1.96 -8.47 -1.48
C ARG A 46 -1.02 -9.16 -0.50
N LEU A 47 0.00 -9.87 -0.99
CA LEU A 47 0.99 -10.53 -0.15
C LEU A 47 1.73 -9.52 0.74
N THR A 48 2.10 -8.36 0.20
CA THR A 48 2.72 -7.29 0.99
C THR A 48 1.80 -6.87 2.14
N MET A 49 0.52 -6.61 1.87
CA MET A 49 -0.45 -6.25 2.92
C MET A 49 -0.65 -7.36 3.95
N GLU A 50 -0.65 -8.61 3.51
CA GLU A 50 -0.75 -9.79 4.37
C GLU A 50 0.47 -9.91 5.31
N VAL A 51 1.67 -9.62 4.82
CA VAL A 51 2.90 -9.58 5.64
C VAL A 51 2.83 -8.50 6.70
N TYR A 52 2.30 -7.31 6.39
CA TYR A 52 2.11 -6.25 7.39
C TYR A 52 1.16 -6.70 8.51
N LEU A 53 0.04 -7.34 8.17
CA LEU A 53 -0.89 -7.89 9.14
C LEU A 53 -0.25 -9.00 9.99
N ALA A 54 0.54 -9.88 9.37
CA ALA A 54 1.27 -10.92 10.08
C ALA A 54 2.33 -10.34 11.03
N ALA A 55 2.97 -9.23 10.65
CA ALA A 55 3.94 -8.53 11.49
C ALA A 55 3.28 -7.94 12.74
N ASP A 56 2.10 -7.33 12.59
CA ASP A 56 1.32 -6.80 13.72
C ASP A 56 0.91 -7.95 14.67
N LEU A 57 0.36 -9.05 14.13
CA LEU A 57 0.01 -10.23 14.92
C LEU A 57 1.22 -10.87 15.63
N SER A 58 2.36 -10.92 14.96
CA SER A 58 3.62 -11.42 15.52
C SER A 58 4.09 -10.56 16.69
N ALA A 59 3.99 -9.23 16.56
CA ALA A 59 4.33 -8.30 17.63
C ALA A 59 3.41 -8.44 18.85
N GLU A 60 2.10 -8.65 18.63
CA GLU A 60 1.13 -8.84 19.71
C GLU A 60 1.29 -10.18 20.44
N ARG A 61 1.49 -11.27 19.68
CA ARG A 61 1.56 -12.64 20.22
C ARG A 61 2.96 -13.03 20.68
N ASN A 62 3.98 -12.28 20.24
CA ASN A 62 5.40 -12.62 20.41
C ASN A 62 5.72 -14.05 19.92
N GLN A 63 5.14 -14.42 18.78
CA GLN A 63 5.21 -15.74 18.16
C GLN A 63 5.35 -15.62 16.64
N VAL A 64 5.93 -16.63 15.99
CA VAL A 64 5.99 -16.71 14.54
C VAL A 64 4.57 -16.87 13.97
N VAL A 65 4.26 -16.08 12.95
CA VAL A 65 3.00 -16.14 12.20
C VAL A 65 3.31 -16.71 10.82
N GLU A 66 2.64 -17.80 10.46
CA GLU A 66 2.81 -18.45 9.16
C GLU A 66 1.92 -17.81 8.10
N LEU A 67 2.35 -17.85 6.85
CA LEU A 67 1.60 -17.37 5.69
C LEU A 67 1.17 -18.54 4.78
N PRO A 68 0.00 -18.46 4.12
CA PRO A 68 -0.97 -17.36 4.17
C PRO A 68 -1.75 -17.33 5.49
N LEU A 69 -2.21 -16.14 5.88
CA LEU A 69 -3.03 -15.93 7.07
C LEU A 69 -4.37 -16.65 6.93
N ASP A 70 -4.82 -17.30 7.99
CA ASP A 70 -6.21 -17.73 8.04
C ASP A 70 -7.11 -16.51 8.24
N ARG A 71 -8.23 -16.46 7.50
CA ARG A 71 -9.24 -15.40 7.63
C ARG A 71 -9.80 -15.32 9.06
N SER A 72 -9.74 -16.42 9.81
CA SER A 72 -10.11 -16.44 11.23
C SER A 72 -9.17 -15.64 12.14
N GLU A 73 -7.92 -15.42 11.70
CA GLU A 73 -6.91 -14.65 12.45
C GLU A 73 -7.02 -13.14 12.23
N LEU A 74 -7.77 -12.72 11.20
CA LEU A 74 -8.07 -11.33 10.92
C LEU A 74 -9.24 -10.89 11.82
N SER A 75 -9.06 -9.79 12.54
CA SER A 75 -10.14 -9.23 13.37
C SER A 75 -11.40 -8.93 12.52
N PRO A 76 -12.61 -9.05 13.10
CA PRO A 76 -13.86 -8.82 12.36
C PRO A 76 -13.98 -7.41 11.77
N GLU A 77 -13.25 -6.43 12.32
CA GLU A 77 -13.17 -5.05 11.82
C GLU A 77 -12.46 -4.97 10.45
N LEU A 78 -11.47 -5.85 10.21
CA LEU A 78 -10.77 -5.98 8.93
C LEU A 78 -11.52 -6.92 7.96
N ALA A 79 -12.28 -7.90 8.48
CA ALA A 79 -13.04 -8.86 7.67
C ALA A 79 -14.35 -8.28 7.07
N GLY A 80 -14.86 -7.16 7.62
CA GLY A 80 -16.17 -6.60 7.27
C GLY A 80 -16.23 -5.63 6.08
N SER A 81 -15.11 -5.28 5.43
CA SER A 81 -15.09 -4.21 4.41
C SER A 81 -15.43 -4.65 2.98
N VAL A 82 -15.75 -5.93 2.75
CA VAL A 82 -16.02 -6.49 1.39
C VAL A 82 -17.49 -6.93 1.24
N THR A 83 -18.45 -6.05 1.52
CA THR A 83 -19.87 -6.27 1.15
C THR A 83 -20.55 -4.97 0.68
N GLY A 84 -19.90 -4.21 -0.20
CA GLY A 84 -20.52 -3.08 -0.91
C GLY A 84 -20.65 -3.37 -2.39
#